data_AF-A0A1Y5T9E8-F1
#
_entry.id   AF-A0A1Y5T9E8-F1
#
_cell.length_a   1.000
_cell.length_b   1.000
_cell.length_c   1.000
_cell.angle_alpha   90.00
_cell.angle_beta   90.00
_cell.angle_gamma   90.00
#
_symmetry.space_group_name_H-M   'P 1'
#
loop_
_entity.id
_entity.type
_entity.pdbx_description
1 polymer ?
#
loop_
_entity_poly.entity_id
_entity_poly.type
_entity_poly.pdbx_seq_one_letter_code
_entity_poly.pdbx_strand_id
1 'polypeptide(L)'
;MASTNTLTAQAATIPASTLNRPLTLLGIYTSANGARALVRKNGTNIMLDQDHPSDGLTLMGTGDGWAMVAEGDTLHRLVIS
;
A
#
# COMPACT_ATOMS: atom_id res chain seq x y z
N MET A 1 -19.06 12.40 -42.24
CA MET A 1 -18.59 11.12 -41.69
C MET A 1 -17.61 11.43 -40.58
N ALA A 2 -17.97 11.19 -39.32
CA ALA A 2 -17.13 11.50 -38.18
C ALA A 2 -16.02 10.45 -38.08
N SER A 3 -14.76 10.87 -38.19
CA SER A 3 -13.60 10.03 -37.92
C SER A 3 -13.52 9.79 -36.42
N THR A 4 -13.80 8.56 -36.00
CA THR A 4 -13.56 8.12 -34.63
C THR A 4 -12.05 8.20 -34.39
N ASN A 5 -11.64 9.13 -33.53
CA ASN A 5 -10.25 9.31 -33.13
C ASN A 5 -9.76 8.01 -32.46
N THR A 6 -8.85 7.27 -33.11
CA THR A 6 -8.38 5.97 -32.60
C THR A 6 -7.49 6.11 -31.36
N LEU A 7 -6.99 7.32 -31.07
CA LEU A 7 -6.17 7.61 -29.89
C LEU A 7 -6.99 7.67 -28.59
N THR A 8 -8.30 7.91 -28.65
CA THR A 8 -9.17 7.90 -27.45
C THR A 8 -9.63 6.49 -27.06
N ALA A 9 -9.50 5.51 -27.95
CA ALA A 9 -9.86 4.12 -27.65
C ALA A 9 -8.76 3.37 -26.86
N GLN A 10 -7.50 3.79 -26.97
CA GLN A 10 -6.38 3.16 -26.25
C GLN A 10 -6.23 3.63 -24.80
N ALA A 11 -6.81 4.77 -24.42
CA ALA A 11 -6.79 5.24 -23.03
C ALA A 11 -7.76 4.47 -22.11
N ALA A 12 -8.72 3.72 -22.68
CA ALA A 12 -9.77 3.03 -21.93
C ALA A 12 -9.47 1.55 -21.63
N THR A 13 -8.33 1.03 -22.09
CA THR A 13 -7.99 -0.40 -21.93
C THR A 13 -6.74 -0.58 -21.07
N ILE A 14 -6.70 0.07 -19.91
CA ILE A 14 -5.93 -0.48 -18.80
C ILE A 14 -6.92 -1.44 -18.12
N PRO A 15 -6.78 -2.77 -18.27
CA PRO A 15 -7.62 -3.69 -17.53
C PRO A 15 -7.45 -3.38 -16.05
N ALA A 16 -8.57 -3.14 -15.35
CA ALA A 16 -8.62 -2.88 -13.91
C ALA A 16 -8.03 -4.03 -13.04
N SER A 17 -7.45 -5.07 -13.66
CA SER A 17 -6.76 -6.16 -12.98
C SER A 17 -5.28 -5.88 -12.67
N THR A 18 -4.72 -4.72 -13.05
CA THR A 18 -3.32 -4.37 -12.73
C THR A 18 -3.15 -3.54 -11.46
N LEU A 19 -4.25 -3.08 -10.83
CA LEU A 19 -4.23 -2.23 -9.64
C LEU A 19 -4.90 -2.91 -8.43
N ASN A 20 -4.44 -4.10 -8.07
CA ASN A 20 -4.83 -4.67 -6.79
C ASN A 20 -3.69 -5.48 -6.17
N ARG A 21 -2.77 -4.78 -5.54
CA ARG A 21 -1.83 -5.37 -4.60
C ARG A 21 -2.24 -4.87 -3.21
N PRO A 22 -3.28 -5.42 -2.58
CA PRO A 22 -3.76 -4.90 -1.31
C PRO A 22 -2.67 -5.12 -0.26
N LEU A 23 -2.02 -4.04 0.16
CA LEU A 23 -1.30 -4.05 1.42
C LEU A 23 -2.31 -4.41 2.50
N THR A 24 -2.01 -5.45 3.26
CA THR A 24 -2.88 -5.93 4.33
C THR A 24 -2.15 -5.78 5.64
N LEU A 25 -2.74 -5.08 6.61
CA LEU A 25 -2.19 -5.02 7.95
C LEU A 25 -2.52 -6.31 8.69
N LEU A 26 -1.48 -7.04 9.11
CA LEU A 26 -1.60 -8.29 9.85
C LEU A 26 -1.52 -8.07 11.37
N GLY A 27 -0.83 -7.01 11.80
CA GLY A 27 -0.69 -6.71 13.22
C GLY A 27 0.18 -5.48 13.48
N ILE A 28 0.04 -4.94 14.68
CA ILE A 28 0.85 -3.83 15.19
C ILE A 28 1.52 -4.33 16.47
N TYR A 29 2.82 -4.07 16.58
CA TYR A 29 3.64 -4.47 17.71
C TYR A 29 4.28 -3.22 18.29
N THR A 30 4.04 -2.97 19.58
CA THR A 30 4.72 -1.90 20.31
C THR A 30 5.91 -2.49 21.05
N SER A 31 7.08 -1.84 20.91
CA SER A 31 8.31 -2.22 21.61
C SER A 31 8.93 -1.00 22.28
N ALA A 32 9.95 -1.23 23.11
CA ALA A 32 10.73 -0.15 23.72
C ALA A 32 11.38 0.79 22.68
N ASN A 33 11.56 0.31 21.44
CA ASN A 33 12.20 1.04 20.35
C ASN A 33 11.21 1.70 19.40
N GLY A 34 9.90 1.69 19.72
CA GLY A 34 8.85 2.27 18.90
C GLY A 34 7.85 1.23 18.37
N ALA A 35 6.91 1.72 17.55
CA ALA A 35 5.89 0.90 16.93
C ALA A 35 6.39 0.21 15.67
N ARG A 36 5.91 -1.01 15.45
CA ARG A 36 6.21 -1.84 14.28
C ARG A 36 4.89 -2.32 13.70
N ALA A 37 4.80 -2.42 12.38
CA ALA A 37 3.62 -2.94 11.69
C ALA A 37 4.02 -4.15 10.84
N LEU A 38 3.32 -5.27 11.01
CA LEU A 38 3.44 -6.41 10.12
C LEU A 38 2.44 -6.26 8.98
N VAL A 39 2.95 -6.11 7.77
CA VAL A 39 2.13 -5.87 6.59
C VAL A 39 2.38 -6.98 5.58
N ARG A 40 1.33 -7.45 4.90
CA ARG A 40 1.45 -8.35 3.75
C ARG A 40 1.38 -7.55 2.46
N LYS A 41 2.40 -7.69 1.64
CA LYS A 41 2.48 -7.13 0.29
C LYS A 41 2.75 -8.27 -0.68
N ASN A 42 1.85 -8.49 -1.63
CA ASN A 42 1.99 -9.54 -2.66
C ASN A 42 2.22 -10.95 -2.11
N GLY A 43 1.64 -11.27 -0.97
CA GLY A 43 1.83 -12.57 -0.30
C GLY A 43 3.07 -12.66 0.59
N THR A 44 3.98 -11.69 0.52
CA THR A 44 5.15 -11.60 1.41
C THR A 44 4.79 -10.80 2.65
N ASN A 45 5.17 -11.32 3.83
CA ASN A 45 5.02 -10.59 5.08
C ASN A 45 6.27 -9.72 5.30
N ILE A 46 6.07 -8.44 5.61
CA ILE A 46 7.11 -7.43 5.79
C ILE A 46 6.89 -6.78 7.16
N MET A 47 7.93 -6.76 7.98
CA MET A 47 7.94 -5.96 9.20
C MET A 47 8.40 -4.55 8.85
N LEU A 48 7.57 -3.56 9.16
CA LEU A 48 7.89 -2.15 9.03
C LEU A 48 8.19 -1.58 10.40
N ASP A 49 9.34 -0.93 10.51
CA ASP A 49 9.77 -0.23 11.70
C ASP A 49 9.54 1.26 11.48
N GLN A 50 9.09 1.95 12.52
CA GLN A 50 8.98 3.40 12.47
C GLN A 50 10.36 3.99 12.12
N ASP A 51 10.37 4.94 11.17
CA ASP A 51 11.56 5.62 10.66
C ASP A 51 12.58 4.75 9.88
N HIS A 52 12.28 3.48 9.62
CA HIS A 52 13.15 2.60 8.82
C HIS A 52 12.37 2.03 7.62
N PRO A 53 12.53 2.62 6.42
CA PRO A 53 11.88 2.12 5.22
C PRO A 53 12.30 0.69 4.90
N SER A 54 11.35 -0.14 4.44
CA SER A 54 11.57 -1.53 4.05
C SER A 54 10.73 -1.87 2.82
N ASP A 55 11.35 -2.45 1.79
CA ASP A 55 10.68 -2.83 0.52
C ASP A 55 9.88 -1.68 -0.15
N GLY A 56 10.43 -0.46 -0.09
CA GLY A 56 9.78 0.75 -0.60
C GLY A 56 8.57 1.21 0.22
N LEU A 57 8.35 0.62 1.40
CA LEU A 57 7.31 0.99 2.35
C LEU A 57 7.92 1.72 3.54
N THR A 58 7.27 2.79 3.98
CA THR A 58 7.65 3.52 5.19
C THR A 58 6.48 3.52 6.17
N LEU A 59 6.72 3.09 7.41
CA LEU A 59 5.72 3.22 8.47
C LEU A 59 5.69 4.67 8.97
N MET A 60 4.61 5.36 8.63
CA MET A 60 4.42 6.78 8.98
C MET A 60 3.79 6.94 10.36
N GLY A 61 3.04 5.95 10.82
CA GLY A 61 2.41 5.97 12.13
C GLY A 61 1.50 4.78 12.36
N THR A 62 1.16 4.55 13.62
CA THR A 62 0.28 3.47 14.06
C THR A 62 -0.67 3.97 15.13
N GLY A 63 -1.83 3.36 15.23
CA GLY A 63 -2.71 3.48 16.39
C GLY A 63 -3.37 2.14 16.68
N ASP A 64 -4.38 2.15 17.55
CA ASP A 64 -5.08 0.92 17.89
C ASP A 64 -5.85 0.36 16.68
N GLY A 65 -5.38 -0.79 16.17
CA GLY A 65 -5.98 -1.47 15.02
C GLY A 65 -5.70 -0.85 13.64
N TRP A 66 -4.86 0.18 13.51
CA TRP A 66 -4.54 0.78 12.21
C TRP A 66 -3.07 1.22 12.05
N ALA A 67 -2.58 1.22 10.81
CA ALA A 67 -1.26 1.70 10.45
C ALA A 67 -1.33 2.59 9.19
N MET A 68 -0.51 3.63 9.16
CA MET A 68 -0.29 4.48 8.00
C MET A 68 1.04 4.10 7.35
N VAL A 69 0.98 3.67 6.09
CA VAL A 69 2.14 3.21 5.33
C VAL A 69 2.27 4.04 4.06
N ALA A 70 3.44 4.63 3.82
CA ALA A 70 3.75 5.28 2.55
C ALA A 70 4.39 4.26 1.59
N GLU A 71 3.95 4.22 0.33
CA GLU A 71 4.57 3.49 -0.78
C GLU A 71 4.78 4.47 -1.95
N GLY A 72 6.00 4.95 -2.12
CA GLY A 72 6.29 6.05 -3.07
C GLY A 72 5.45 7.29 -2.74
N ASP A 73 4.67 7.77 -3.71
CA ASP A 73 3.77 8.93 -3.54
C ASP A 73 2.37 8.57 -2.99
N THR A 74 2.12 7.28 -2.67
CA THR A 74 0.83 6.82 -2.17
C THR A 74 0.87 6.61 -0.67
N LEU A 75 -0.17 7.07 0.02
CA LEU A 75 -0.39 6.81 1.45
C LEU A 75 -1.52 5.78 1.62
N HIS A 76 -1.20 4.70 2.31
CA HIS A 76 -2.12 3.62 2.64
C HIS A 76 -2.51 3.71 4.11
N ARG A 77 -3.81 3.88 4.37
CA ARG A 77 -4.38 3.64 5.70
C ARG A 77 -4.83 2.20 5.77
N LEU A 78 -4.10 1.39 6.51
CA LEU A 78 -4.40 -0.02 6.72
C LEU A 78 -5.10 -0.21 8.07
N VAL A 79 -6.09 -1.07 8.11
CA VAL A 79 -6.87 -1.39 9.32
C VAL A 79 -6.88 -2.90 9.49
N ILE A 80 -6.71 -3.38 10.72
CA ILE A 80 -6.86 -4.80 11.05
C ILE A 80 -8.34 -5.15 10.83
N SER A 81 -8.59 -6.09 9.93
CA SER A 81 -9.93 -6.63 9.64
C SER A 81 -10.21 -7.90 10.43
#